data_AF-A0A5M4AKR9-F1
#
_entry.id   AF-A0A5M4AKR9-F1
#
_cell.length_a   1.000
_cell.length_b   1.000
_cell.length_c   1.000
_cell.angle_alpha   90.00
_cell.angle_beta   90.00
_cell.angle_gamma   90.00
#
_symmetry.space_group_name_H-M   'P 1'
#
loop_
_entity.id
_entity.type
_entity.pdbx_description
1 polymer ?
#
loop_
_entity_poly.entity_id
_entity_poly.type
_entity_poly.pdbx_seq_one_letter_code
_entity_poly.pdbx_strand_id
1 'polypeptide(L)'
;MNEAALKKHYHQLYTESIDKIQDKGVVTDELLDDPSDDRRGITLLIRPRDEVKERIRGWLQVMQKEEPGQYYYPTSDLHITLLSVISCYSGFHPEQIDLPSYNQLIRFPSG
;
A
#
# COMPACT_ATOMS: atom_id res chain seq x y z
N MET A 1 16.52 17.07 6.33
CA MET A 1 15.51 17.71 7.21
C MET A 1 15.96 17.51 8.66
N ASN A 2 15.91 18.55 9.51
CA ASN A 2 16.37 18.41 10.90
C ASN A 2 15.26 17.83 11.81
N GLU A 3 15.62 17.36 13.00
CA GLU A 3 14.71 16.67 13.92
C GLU A 3 13.49 17.53 14.30
N ALA A 4 13.69 18.83 14.52
CA ALA A 4 12.63 19.76 14.87
C ALA A 4 11.62 19.93 13.72
N ALA A 5 12.09 20.04 12.48
CA ALA A 5 11.22 20.12 11.31
C ALA A 5 10.43 18.82 11.09
N LEU A 6 11.05 17.66 11.32
CA LEU A 6 10.37 16.36 11.21
C LEU A 6 9.26 16.22 12.27
N LYS A 7 9.54 16.57 13.53
CA LYS A 7 8.55 16.56 14.61
C LYS A 7 7.38 17.49 14.31
N LYS A 8 7.64 18.70 13.84
CA LYS A 8 6.60 19.65 13.44
C LYS A 8 5.74 19.10 12.30
N HIS A 9 6.36 18.49 11.29
CA HIS A 9 5.66 17.92 10.14
C HIS A 9 4.71 16.79 10.57
N TYR A 10 5.16 15.84 11.38
CA TYR A 10 4.29 14.75 11.85
C TYR A 10 3.22 15.23 12.82
N HIS A 11 3.50 16.24 13.66
CA HIS A 11 2.47 16.83 14.52
C HIS A 11 1.38 17.50 13.69
N GLN A 12 1.76 18.24 12.64
CA GLN A 12 0.81 18.84 11.71
C GLN A 12 -0.03 17.78 10.99
N LEU A 13 0.60 16.72 10.46
CA LEU A 13 -0.12 15.59 9.85
C LEU A 13 -1.13 14.98 10.81
N TYR A 14 -0.74 14.78 12.09
CA TYR A 14 -1.63 14.23 13.11
C TYR A 14 -2.84 15.14 13.37
N THR A 15 -2.61 16.42 13.67
CA THR A 15 -3.69 17.36 14.00
C THR A 15 -4.66 17.53 12.85
N GLU A 16 -4.16 17.72 11.62
CA GLU A 16 -5.01 17.83 10.43
C GLU A 16 -5.80 16.54 10.15
N SER A 17 -5.23 15.37 10.45
CA SER A 17 -5.93 14.10 10.23
C SER A 17 -7.03 13.88 11.27
N ILE A 18 -6.78 14.16 12.54
CA ILE A 18 -7.78 14.01 13.61
C ILE A 18 -8.96 14.95 13.38
N ASP A 19 -8.72 16.21 13.04
CA ASP A 19 -9.79 17.17 12.77
C ASP A 19 -10.67 16.69 11.60
N LYS A 20 -10.06 16.19 10.52
CA LYS A 20 -10.79 15.65 9.36
C LYS A 20 -11.62 14.41 9.69
N ILE A 21 -11.07 13.50 10.50
CA ILE A 21 -11.76 12.27 10.93
C ILE A 21 -12.96 12.64 11.81
N GLN A 22 -12.84 13.65 12.66
CA GLN A 22 -13.91 14.11 13.55
C GLN A 22 -15.03 14.87 12.81
N ASP A 23 -14.69 15.72 11.84
CA ASP A 23 -15.66 16.58 11.15
C ASP A 23 -16.40 15.87 10.00
N LYS A 24 -15.67 15.12 9.16
CA LYS A 24 -16.21 14.53 7.92
C LYS A 24 -16.49 13.03 8.01
N GLY A 25 -16.11 12.40 9.12
CA GLY A 25 -16.12 10.96 9.26
C GLY A 25 -15.13 10.27 8.33
N VAL A 26 -15.05 8.95 8.45
CA VAL A 26 -14.31 8.09 7.53
C VAL A 26 -15.29 7.58 6.48
N VAL A 27 -14.99 7.81 5.21
CA VAL A 27 -15.77 7.29 4.08
C VAL A 27 -15.10 6.04 3.55
N THR A 28 -15.87 5.01 3.26
CA THR A 28 -15.39 3.82 2.55
C THR A 28 -15.41 4.07 1.05
N ASP A 29 -14.59 3.34 0.30
CA ASP A 29 -14.68 3.34 -1.16
C ASP A 29 -15.99 2.66 -1.57
N GLU A 30 -16.85 3.39 -2.28
CA GLU A 30 -18.18 2.92 -2.70
C GLU A 30 -18.11 1.74 -3.68
N LEU A 31 -16.98 1.59 -4.39
CA LEU A 31 -16.78 0.53 -5.38
C LEU A 31 -16.04 -0.69 -4.81
N LEU A 32 -15.70 -0.70 -3.51
CA LEU A 32 -14.88 -1.76 -2.90
C LEU A 32 -15.44 -3.17 -3.13
N ASP A 33 -16.77 -3.30 -3.07
CA ASP A 33 -17.49 -4.57 -3.27
C ASP A 33 -18.24 -4.61 -4.61
N ASP A 34 -18.02 -3.63 -5.50
CA ASP A 34 -18.70 -3.57 -6.79
C ASP A 34 -18.01 -4.51 -7.78
N PRO A 35 -18.68 -5.57 -8.26
CA PRO A 35 -18.10 -6.49 -9.24
C PRO A 35 -17.84 -5.83 -10.61
N SER A 36 -18.39 -4.64 -10.85
CA SER A 36 -18.13 -3.83 -12.03
C SER A 36 -16.96 -2.86 -11.88
N ASP A 37 -16.30 -2.81 -10.70
CA ASP A 37 -15.10 -1.98 -10.51
C ASP A 37 -13.95 -2.45 -11.42
N ASP A 38 -13.76 -1.70 -12.49
CA ASP A 38 -12.74 -1.93 -13.51
C ASP A 38 -11.51 -1.05 -13.28
N ARG A 39 -11.45 -0.29 -12.18
CA ARG A 39 -10.28 0.54 -11.88
C ARG A 39 -9.06 -0.35 -11.72
N ARG A 40 -8.02 -0.09 -12.50
CA ARG A 40 -6.74 -0.81 -12.45
C ARG A 40 -5.61 0.20 -12.42
N GLY A 41 -4.48 -0.21 -11.86
CA GLY A 41 -3.28 0.60 -11.77
C GLY A 41 -2.03 -0.27 -11.76
N ILE A 42 -0.87 0.38 -11.71
CA ILE A 42 0.43 -0.28 -11.65
C ILE A 42 1.24 0.34 -10.51
N THR A 43 1.75 -0.52 -9.65
CA THR A 43 2.59 -0.14 -8.52
C THR A 43 3.88 -0.93 -8.56
N LEU A 44 4.99 -0.25 -8.33
CA LEU A 44 6.29 -0.86 -8.07
C LEU A 44 6.35 -1.33 -6.61
N LEU A 45 6.59 -2.63 -6.44
CA LEU A 45 6.56 -3.30 -5.14
C LEU A 45 7.97 -3.74 -4.74
N ILE A 46 8.30 -3.57 -3.47
CA ILE A 46 9.40 -4.28 -2.82
C ILE A 46 8.81 -5.48 -2.09
N ARG A 47 9.27 -6.69 -2.45
CA ARG A 47 8.89 -7.91 -1.74
C ARG A 47 9.96 -8.23 -0.69
N PRO A 48 9.60 -8.30 0.61
CA PRO A 48 10.54 -8.73 1.64
C PRO A 48 11.06 -10.14 1.37
N ARG A 49 12.19 -10.51 1.98
CA ARG A 49 12.67 -11.90 1.98
C ARG A 49 11.75 -12.78 2.83
N ASP A 50 11.75 -14.08 2.54
CA ASP A 50 10.87 -15.03 3.22
C ASP A 50 11.05 -15.01 4.74
N GLU A 51 12.28 -14.91 5.24
CA GLU A 51 12.55 -14.78 6.69
C GLU A 51 11.79 -13.62 7.35
N VAL A 52 11.67 -12.48 6.66
CA VAL A 52 10.95 -11.31 7.16
C VAL A 52 9.45 -11.57 7.10
N LYS A 53 8.96 -12.13 5.99
CA LYS A 53 7.55 -12.47 5.82
C LYS A 53 7.06 -13.46 6.87
N GLU A 54 7.86 -14.48 7.18
CA GLU A 54 7.52 -15.51 8.17
C GLU A 54 7.43 -14.91 9.59
N ARG A 55 8.31 -13.96 9.93
CA ARG A 55 8.23 -13.22 11.20
C ARG A 55 6.97 -12.36 11.27
N ILE A 56 6.63 -11.65 10.20
CA ILE A 56 5.39 -10.85 10.12
C ILE A 56 4.18 -11.78 10.28
N ARG A 57 4.13 -12.89 9.56
CA ARG A 57 3.04 -13.88 9.66
C ARG A 57 2.90 -14.42 11.09
N GLY A 58 4.01 -14.78 11.74
CA GLY A 58 3.99 -15.26 13.12
C GLY A 58 3.36 -14.24 14.08
N TRP A 59 3.67 -12.96 13.91
CA TRP A 59 3.04 -11.89 14.69
C TRP A 59 1.55 -11.71 14.37
N LEU A 60 1.16 -11.73 13.09
CA LEU A 60 -0.24 -11.64 12.68
C LEU A 60 -1.09 -12.79 13.23
N GLN A 61 -0.54 -14.00 13.33
CA GLN A 61 -1.21 -15.15 13.95
C GLN A 61 -1.46 -14.98 15.45
N VAL A 62 -0.60 -14.23 16.15
CA VAL A 62 -0.87 -13.87 17.56
C VAL A 62 -2.05 -12.91 17.63
N MET A 63 -2.05 -11.88 16.78
CA MET A 63 -3.15 -10.91 16.72
C MET A 63 -4.49 -11.55 16.33
N GLN A 64 -4.48 -12.50 15.40
CA GLN A 64 -5.69 -13.20 14.94
C GLN A 64 -6.39 -13.98 16.04
N LYS A 65 -5.68 -14.39 17.10
CA LYS A 65 -6.30 -15.06 18.26
C LYS A 65 -7.13 -14.10 19.10
N GLU A 66 -6.68 -12.86 19.21
CA GLU A 66 -7.35 -11.82 20.00
C GLU A 66 -8.43 -11.10 19.17
N GLU A 67 -8.19 -10.89 17.88
CA GLU A 67 -9.06 -10.13 16.97
C GLU A 67 -9.44 -10.92 15.70
N PRO A 68 -10.13 -12.07 15.83
CA PRO A 68 -10.37 -12.98 14.70
C PRO A 68 -11.25 -12.41 13.58
N GLY A 69 -11.99 -11.32 13.85
CA GLY A 69 -12.86 -10.66 12.87
C GLY A 69 -12.12 -9.78 11.86
N GLN A 70 -10.81 -9.55 12.03
CA GLN A 70 -10.01 -8.73 11.13
C GLN A 70 -9.55 -9.51 9.89
N TYR A 71 -9.31 -8.79 8.79
CA TYR A 71 -8.68 -9.36 7.60
C TYR A 71 -7.16 -9.42 7.76
N TYR A 72 -6.59 -10.62 7.64
CA TYR A 72 -5.14 -10.86 7.74
C TYR A 72 -4.56 -11.24 6.39
N TYR A 73 -3.61 -10.44 5.89
CA TYR A 73 -2.98 -10.67 4.59
C TYR A 73 -2.20 -11.99 4.56
N PRO A 74 -2.36 -12.81 3.49
CA PRO A 74 -1.53 -13.98 3.28
C PRO A 74 -0.09 -13.58 2.93
N THR A 75 0.87 -14.49 3.13
CA THR A 75 2.30 -14.25 2.86
C THR A 75 2.57 -13.85 1.40
N SER A 76 1.76 -14.32 0.45
CA SER A 76 1.84 -13.94 -0.97
C SER A 76 1.67 -12.45 -1.22
N ASP A 77 0.91 -11.80 -0.33
CA ASP A 77 0.45 -10.43 -0.51
C ASP A 77 1.30 -9.44 0.29
N LEU A 78 2.26 -9.91 1.09
CA LEU A 78 3.16 -9.05 1.85
C LEU A 78 4.15 -8.33 0.92
N HIS A 79 3.98 -7.02 0.81
CA HIS A 79 4.84 -6.14 0.02
C HIS A 79 4.92 -4.74 0.65
N ILE A 80 5.92 -3.97 0.22
CA ILE A 80 6.00 -2.53 0.45
C ILE A 80 5.75 -1.84 -0.88
N THR A 81 4.78 -0.94 -0.92
CA THR A 81 4.57 -0.06 -2.06
C THR A 81 5.69 0.97 -2.12
N LEU A 82 6.50 0.91 -3.17
CA LEU A 82 7.58 1.88 -3.39
C LEU A 82 7.07 3.10 -4.17
N LEU A 83 6.33 2.84 -5.25
CA LEU A 83 5.85 3.89 -6.16
C LEU A 83 4.59 3.45 -6.88
N SER A 84 3.55 4.29 -6.87
CA SER A 84 2.43 4.17 -7.80
C SER A 84 2.86 4.73 -9.15
N VAL A 85 2.97 3.87 -10.15
CA VAL A 85 3.39 4.22 -11.52
C VAL A 85 2.18 4.69 -12.33
N ILE A 86 1.06 3.97 -12.18
CA ILE A 86 -0.24 4.32 -12.77
C ILE A 86 -1.28 4.20 -11.66
N SER A 87 -2.00 5.28 -11.37
CA SER A 87 -3.06 5.29 -10.37
C SER A 87 -4.26 4.44 -10.80
N CYS A 88 -5.07 4.00 -9.84
CA CYS A 88 -6.26 3.19 -10.12
C CYS A 88 -7.41 4.06 -10.66
N TYR A 89 -7.63 4.03 -11.96
CA TYR A 89 -8.79 4.66 -12.61
C TYR A 89 -9.40 3.72 -13.66
N SER A 90 -10.66 3.97 -14.03
CA SER A 90 -11.43 3.15 -14.98
C SER A 90 -10.87 3.27 -16.40
N GLY A 91 -10.94 2.20 -17.19
CA GLY A 91 -10.45 2.17 -18.57
C GLY A 91 -8.94 2.02 -18.74
N PHE A 92 -8.18 1.86 -17.65
CA PHE A 92 -6.79 1.41 -17.73
C PHE A 92 -6.74 -0.10 -17.92
N HIS A 93 -6.05 -0.55 -18.97
CA HIS A 93 -5.85 -1.96 -19.29
C HIS A 93 -4.36 -2.28 -19.30
N PRO A 94 -3.87 -3.31 -18.58
CA PRO A 94 -2.46 -3.66 -18.51
C PRO A 94 -1.80 -3.88 -19.88
N GLU A 95 -2.57 -4.28 -20.90
CA GLU A 95 -2.11 -4.47 -22.27
C GLU A 95 -1.69 -3.15 -22.96
N GLN A 96 -2.08 -2.00 -22.40
CA GLN A 96 -1.73 -0.67 -22.91
C GLN A 96 -0.30 -0.26 -22.52
N ILE A 97 0.39 -1.02 -21.66
CA ILE A 97 1.75 -0.68 -21.22
C ILE A 97 2.80 -1.65 -21.76
N ASP A 98 3.98 -1.09 -22.02
CA ASP A 98 5.17 -1.88 -22.34
C ASP A 98 5.92 -2.23 -21.05
N LEU A 99 5.47 -3.31 -20.38
CA LEU A 99 6.08 -3.80 -19.15
C LEU A 99 7.60 -4.09 -19.30
N PRO A 100 8.08 -4.69 -20.41
CA PRO A 100 9.51 -4.78 -20.68
C PRO A 100 10.27 -3.46 -20.58
N SER A 101 9.74 -2.37 -21.12
CA SER A 101 10.38 -1.04 -21.02
C SER A 101 10.47 -0.53 -19.58
N TYR A 102 9.42 -0.70 -18.77
CA TYR A 102 9.48 -0.38 -17.33
C TYR A 102 10.54 -1.21 -16.60
N ASN A 103 10.63 -2.51 -16.90
CA ASN A 103 11.63 -3.38 -16.29
C ASN A 103 13.07 -2.96 -16.61
N GLN A 104 13.33 -2.40 -17.80
CA GLN A 104 14.66 -1.91 -18.16
C GLN A 104 15.07 -0.69 -17.31
N LEU A 105 14.13 0.22 -17.03
CA LEU A 105 14.39 1.42 -16.21
C LEU A 105 14.69 1.10 -14.74
N ILE A 106 14.12 0.01 -14.23
CA ILE A 106 14.24 -0.38 -12.82
C ILE A 106 15.48 -1.26 -12.55
N ARG A 107 16.22 -1.66 -13.60
CA ARG A 107 17.46 -2.42 -13.40
C ARG A 107 18.48 -1.59 -12.63
N PHE A 108 18.83 -2.06 -11.45
CA PHE A 108 20.03 -1.60 -10.75
C PHE A 108 21.24 -1.94 -11.62
N PRO A 109 22.19 -1.01 -11.83
CA PRO A 109 23.44 -1.35 -12.49
C PRO A 109 24.06 -2.52 -11.75
N SER A 110 24.31 -3.62 -12.47
CA SER A 110 25.10 -4.73 -11.96
C SER A 110 26.46 -4.12 -11.57
N GLY A 111 26.77 -4.14 -10.28
CA GLY A 111 28.13 -3.87 -9.81
C GLY A 111 29.10 -4.91 -10.36
#